data_AF-A0A959B5X6-F1
#
_entry.id   AF-A0A959B5X6-F1
#
_cell.length_a   1.000
_cell.length_b   1.000
_cell.length_c   1.000
_cell.angle_alpha   90.00
_cell.angle_beta   90.00
_cell.angle_gamma   90.00
#
_symmetry.space_group_name_H-M   'P 1'
#
loop_
_entity.id
_entity.type
_entity.pdbx_description
1 polymer ?
#
loop_
_entity_poly.entity_id
_entity_poly.type
_entity_poly.pdbx_seq_one_letter_code
_entity_poly.pdbx_strand_id
1 'polypeptide(L)'
;MLQSPSTAPRIASIDIFRALTMLLMIFVNDLWSLEGVPKWMLHTKAAEDGMGLSDVVFPAFLFIVGLSIPFAISNRLKKGDSTWQVVWHIGERTLALLVMGFFMVNLENIWAEGLPFSRYWWQIFMALAIFLIWNRYPSGDGRGNLYLGLKILGVLILLGLAYIYQGGSAEHPTWMKPHWWGILGLIGWAYLLSALVYLLFRDNLPAIVLAWLFFNLFNVAAFAGWLAPLEPLKQYVWIVGDGSMPALTMGGVVASVIYRKYFQAEKAKGLIWVLLLLAVLAMAYGFGLRPFWGISKIRATPAWIGICTGISFAAFAFLYWLSDIRQQRSWARIIEPAGTSTLTCYLIPYFAYAIRELAGLTLPMALRTGGLGLLKSLLFALMIVWITGLLKRFRIQLKI
;
A
#
# COMPACT_ATOMS: atom_id res chain seq x y z
N MET A 1 10.50 17.63 -37.95
CA MET A 1 9.34 17.73 -37.05
C MET A 1 8.60 16.40 -37.05
N LEU A 2 8.75 15.61 -35.99
CA LEU A 2 7.82 14.53 -35.65
C LEU A 2 7.73 14.55 -34.12
N GLN A 3 6.77 15.30 -33.59
CA GLN A 3 6.42 15.25 -32.19
C GLN A 3 5.86 13.85 -31.91
N SER A 4 6.64 13.03 -31.23
CA SER A 4 6.16 11.80 -30.60
C SER A 4 4.93 12.13 -29.75
N PRO A 5 3.86 11.30 -29.77
CA PRO A 5 2.62 11.59 -29.06
C PRO A 5 2.93 11.80 -27.59
N SER A 6 2.56 12.97 -27.07
CA SER A 6 2.82 13.35 -25.68
C SER A 6 2.06 12.41 -24.74
N THR A 7 2.74 11.34 -24.30
CA THR A 7 2.36 10.63 -23.09
C THR A 7 2.31 11.68 -21.98
N ALA A 8 1.16 11.86 -21.33
CA ALA A 8 0.99 12.84 -20.26
C ALA A 8 2.22 12.82 -19.32
N PRO A 9 2.82 13.99 -18.99
CA PRO A 9 4.06 14.02 -18.23
C PRO A 9 3.87 13.28 -16.91
N ARG A 10 4.72 12.26 -16.66
CA ARG A 10 4.80 11.59 -15.37
C ARG A 10 5.13 12.62 -14.30
N ILE A 11 4.32 12.65 -13.25
CA ILE A 11 4.45 13.62 -12.17
C ILE A 11 5.54 13.12 -11.22
N ALA A 12 6.66 13.84 -11.19
CA ALA A 12 7.85 13.41 -10.46
C ALA A 12 7.57 13.28 -8.96
N SER A 13 6.82 14.21 -8.36
CA SER A 13 6.49 14.16 -6.93
C SER A 13 5.72 12.90 -6.55
N ILE A 14 4.78 12.45 -7.38
CA ILE A 14 3.99 11.24 -7.09
C ILE A 14 4.88 9.99 -7.15
N ASP A 15 5.74 9.89 -8.16
CA ASP A 15 6.64 8.74 -8.31
C ASP A 15 7.71 8.71 -7.21
N ILE A 16 8.26 9.87 -6.83
CA ILE A 16 9.22 10.00 -5.73
C ILE A 16 8.55 9.68 -4.39
N PHE A 17 7.33 10.19 -4.14
CA PHE A 17 6.63 9.90 -2.90
C PHE A 17 6.33 8.40 -2.77
N ARG A 18 5.89 7.75 -3.87
CA ARG A 18 5.71 6.29 -3.91
C ARG A 18 6.99 5.53 -3.61
N ALA A 19 8.11 5.93 -4.22
CA ALA A 19 9.41 5.30 -4.00
C ALA A 19 9.89 5.45 -2.55
N LEU A 20 9.79 6.65 -1.99
CA LEU A 20 10.17 6.94 -0.60
C LEU A 20 9.32 6.15 0.39
N THR A 21 8.00 6.14 0.23
CA THR A 21 7.12 5.41 1.14
C THR A 21 7.34 3.91 1.04
N MET A 22 7.62 3.36 -0.14
CA MET A 22 7.96 1.94 -0.29
C MET A 22 9.32 1.61 0.35
N LEU A 23 10.34 2.46 0.16
CA LEU A 23 11.63 2.31 0.85
C LEU A 23 11.45 2.33 2.38
N LEU A 24 10.71 3.32 2.89
CA LEU A 24 10.40 3.44 4.31
C LEU A 24 9.61 2.23 4.81
N MET A 25 8.68 1.70 4.02
CA MET A 25 7.91 0.50 4.37
C MET A 25 8.81 -0.71 4.58
N ILE A 26 9.78 -0.94 3.68
CA ILE A 26 10.72 -2.05 3.83
C ILE A 26 11.65 -1.81 5.03
N PHE A 27 12.12 -0.57 5.20
CA PHE A 27 12.98 -0.18 6.31
C PHE A 27 12.31 -0.43 7.67
N VAL A 28 11.09 0.08 7.88
CA VAL A 28 10.38 -0.07 9.16
C VAL A 28 9.96 -1.52 9.42
N ASN A 29 9.61 -2.26 8.36
CA ASN A 29 9.26 -3.69 8.45
C ASN A 29 10.47 -4.59 8.74
N ASP A 30 11.68 -4.07 8.77
CA ASP A 30 12.88 -4.81 9.15
C ASP A 30 13.36 -4.45 10.57
N LEU A 31 12.74 -3.45 11.22
CA LEU A 31 13.10 -3.02 12.58
C LEU A 31 12.81 -4.07 13.65
N TRP A 32 11.93 -5.05 13.40
CA TRP A 32 11.70 -6.18 14.31
C TRP A 32 12.97 -7.04 14.49
N SER A 33 13.92 -6.98 13.55
CA SER A 33 15.19 -7.69 13.64
C SER A 33 16.21 -7.04 14.59
N LEU A 34 15.89 -5.85 15.11
CA LEU A 34 16.78 -5.02 15.92
C LEU A 34 16.30 -4.92 17.38
N GLU A 35 17.24 -4.67 18.29
CA GLU A 35 17.03 -4.43 19.71
C GLU A 35 17.50 -3.03 20.10
N GLY A 36 16.83 -2.41 21.09
CA GLY A 36 17.21 -1.08 21.60
C GLY A 36 16.95 0.08 20.62
N VAL A 37 16.07 -0.11 19.61
CA VAL A 37 15.67 0.94 18.67
C VAL A 37 14.83 2.00 19.40
N PRO A 38 14.99 3.30 19.10
CA PRO A 38 14.16 4.36 19.68
C PRO A 38 12.66 4.09 19.49
N LYS A 39 11.87 4.20 20.57
CA LYS A 39 10.44 3.89 20.56
C LYS A 39 9.65 4.65 19.49
N TRP A 40 10.01 5.90 19.20
CA TRP A 40 9.35 6.71 18.18
C TRP A 40 9.47 6.14 16.75
N MET A 41 10.40 5.21 16.50
CA MET A 41 10.52 4.53 15.21
C MET A 41 9.62 3.31 15.09
N LEU A 42 9.25 2.68 16.21
CA LEU A 42 8.52 1.41 16.27
C LEU A 42 7.00 1.61 16.26
N HIS A 43 6.24 0.51 16.19
CA HIS A 43 4.79 0.54 16.34
C HIS A 43 4.38 0.86 17.78
N THR A 44 3.42 1.77 17.92
CA THR A 44 2.75 2.02 19.20
C THR A 44 1.67 0.96 19.45
N LYS A 45 1.55 0.50 20.71
CA LYS A 45 0.55 -0.51 21.10
C LYS A 45 -0.87 0.04 20.99
N ALA A 46 -1.87 -0.83 20.83
CA ALA A 46 -3.26 -0.44 20.60
C ALA A 46 -3.86 0.45 21.71
N ALA A 47 -3.48 0.17 22.97
CA ALA A 47 -3.95 0.85 24.16
C ALA A 47 -3.19 2.15 24.49
N GLU A 48 -2.05 2.40 23.83
CA GLU A 48 -1.24 3.59 24.06
C GLU A 48 -1.74 4.74 23.17
N ASP A 49 -1.78 5.95 23.72
CA ASP A 49 -2.08 7.18 22.96
C ASP A 49 -0.80 7.69 22.29
N GLY A 50 -0.58 7.26 21.04
CA GLY A 50 0.58 7.67 20.28
C GLY A 50 0.70 7.00 18.92
N MET A 51 1.72 7.41 18.18
CA MET A 51 2.11 6.77 16.94
C MET A 51 3.61 6.93 16.73
N GLY A 52 4.28 5.89 16.23
CA GLY A 52 5.66 5.98 15.76
C GLY A 52 5.76 6.18 14.26
N LEU A 53 7.00 6.26 13.74
CA LEU A 53 7.28 6.35 12.31
C LEU A 53 6.62 5.19 11.54
N SER A 54 6.73 3.97 12.08
CA SER A 54 6.12 2.76 11.50
C SER A 54 4.60 2.85 11.36
N ASP A 55 3.94 3.73 12.14
CA ASP A 55 2.49 3.91 12.11
C ASP A 55 2.02 4.93 11.07
N VAL A 56 2.94 5.75 10.53
CA VAL A 56 2.67 6.78 9.52
C VAL A 56 2.90 6.26 8.10
N VAL A 57 3.80 5.29 7.93
CA VAL A 57 4.20 4.78 6.60
C VAL A 57 3.04 4.15 5.83
N PHE A 58 2.23 3.31 6.48
CA PHE A 58 1.09 2.67 5.82
C PHE A 58 0.00 3.68 5.38
N PRO A 59 -0.40 4.66 6.22
CA PRO A 59 -1.26 5.76 5.79
C PRO A 59 -0.72 6.58 4.62
N ALA A 60 0.56 6.93 4.64
CA ALA A 60 1.18 7.62 3.52
C ALA A 60 1.08 6.78 2.24
N PHE A 61 1.21 5.45 2.34
CA PHE A 61 1.06 4.56 1.20
C PHE A 61 -0.37 4.58 0.63
N LEU A 62 -1.39 4.51 1.48
CA LEU A 62 -2.80 4.63 1.06
C LEU A 62 -3.08 5.99 0.40
N PHE A 63 -2.55 7.07 0.96
CA PHE A 63 -2.63 8.39 0.35
C PHE A 63 -2.01 8.41 -1.06
N ILE A 64 -0.85 7.76 -1.26
CA ILE A 64 -0.20 7.66 -2.59
C ILE A 64 -1.00 6.79 -3.57
N VAL A 65 -1.63 5.71 -3.09
CA VAL A 65 -2.60 4.94 -3.90
C VAL A 65 -3.70 5.88 -4.38
N GLY A 66 -4.26 6.68 -3.48
CA GLY A 66 -5.23 7.73 -3.77
C GLY A 66 -4.76 8.74 -4.81
N LEU A 67 -3.53 9.27 -4.66
CA LEU A 67 -2.93 10.19 -5.63
C LEU A 67 -2.93 9.62 -7.05
N SER A 68 -2.72 8.31 -7.17
CA SER A 68 -2.56 7.61 -8.43
C SER A 68 -3.89 7.27 -9.12
N ILE A 69 -5.00 7.20 -8.39
CA ILE A 69 -6.32 6.78 -8.90
C ILE A 69 -6.81 7.69 -10.05
N PRO A 70 -6.86 9.03 -9.90
CA PRO A 70 -7.37 9.90 -10.97
C PRO A 70 -6.59 9.79 -12.26
N PHE A 71 -5.26 9.70 -12.18
CA PHE A 71 -4.40 9.56 -13.35
C PHE A 71 -4.58 8.20 -14.04
N ALA A 72 -4.65 7.11 -13.26
CA ALA A 72 -4.82 5.77 -13.81
C ALA A 72 -6.16 5.62 -14.55
N ILE A 73 -7.26 6.08 -13.92
CA ILE A 73 -8.60 6.01 -14.53
C ILE A 73 -8.69 6.93 -15.73
N SER A 74 -8.23 8.19 -15.63
CA SER A 74 -8.30 9.13 -16.76
C SER A 74 -7.47 8.68 -17.95
N ASN A 75 -6.32 8.04 -17.74
CA ASN A 75 -5.50 7.50 -18.81
C ASN A 75 -6.20 6.34 -19.56
N ARG A 76 -7.01 5.53 -18.87
CA ARG A 76 -7.79 4.44 -19.50
C ARG A 76 -8.93 4.98 -20.36
N LEU A 77 -9.70 5.93 -19.83
CA LEU A 77 -10.77 6.57 -20.61
C LEU A 77 -10.22 7.28 -21.86
N LYS A 78 -9.07 7.94 -21.74
CA LYS A 78 -8.39 8.58 -22.88
C LYS A 78 -7.96 7.58 -23.96
N LYS A 79 -7.75 6.31 -23.61
CA LYS A 79 -7.47 5.23 -24.56
C LYS A 79 -8.72 4.61 -25.18
N GLY A 80 -9.91 5.07 -24.79
CA GLY A 80 -11.19 4.57 -25.29
C GLY A 80 -11.81 3.44 -24.47
N ASP A 81 -11.25 3.08 -23.31
CA ASP A 81 -11.85 2.07 -22.43
C ASP A 81 -13.26 2.55 -21.99
N SER A 82 -14.26 1.68 -22.11
CA SER A 82 -15.62 1.94 -21.61
C SER A 82 -15.66 1.96 -20.08
N THR A 83 -16.68 2.61 -19.50
CA THR A 83 -16.85 2.63 -18.03
C THR A 83 -16.88 1.22 -17.44
N TRP A 84 -17.52 0.27 -18.12
CA TRP A 84 -17.58 -1.12 -17.67
C TRP A 84 -16.20 -1.81 -17.69
N GLN A 85 -15.39 -1.57 -18.74
CA GLN A 85 -14.01 -2.07 -18.78
C GLN A 85 -13.17 -1.49 -17.65
N VAL A 86 -13.36 -0.21 -17.31
CA VAL A 86 -12.69 0.41 -16.16
C VAL A 86 -13.13 -0.23 -14.84
N VAL A 87 -14.43 -0.48 -14.64
CA VAL A 87 -14.95 -1.18 -13.45
C VAL A 87 -14.35 -2.58 -13.35
N TRP A 88 -14.32 -3.33 -14.44
CA TRP A 88 -13.72 -4.66 -14.49
C TRP A 88 -12.25 -4.63 -14.08
N HIS A 89 -11.48 -3.68 -14.61
CA HIS A 89 -10.07 -3.52 -14.23
C HIS A 89 -9.87 -3.11 -12.76
N ILE A 90 -10.77 -2.30 -12.19
CA ILE A 90 -10.75 -1.99 -10.76
C ILE A 90 -11.01 -3.29 -9.96
N GLY A 91 -11.97 -4.11 -10.41
CA GLY A 91 -12.31 -5.40 -9.82
C GLY A 91 -11.16 -6.40 -9.85
N GLU A 92 -10.52 -6.61 -11.00
CA GLU A 92 -9.36 -7.51 -11.18
C GLU A 92 -8.22 -7.14 -10.23
N ARG A 93 -7.87 -5.85 -10.18
CA ARG A 93 -6.81 -5.34 -9.32
C ARG A 93 -7.15 -5.49 -7.84
N THR A 94 -8.40 -5.23 -7.48
CA THR A 94 -8.89 -5.42 -6.11
C THR A 94 -8.80 -6.89 -5.71
N LEU A 95 -9.32 -7.80 -6.55
CA LEU A 95 -9.29 -9.24 -6.29
C LEU A 95 -7.84 -9.73 -6.13
N ALA A 96 -6.92 -9.29 -6.97
CA ALA A 96 -5.51 -9.65 -6.85
C ALA A 96 -4.92 -9.25 -5.49
N LEU A 97 -5.20 -8.02 -5.03
CA LEU A 97 -4.74 -7.54 -3.72
C LEU A 97 -5.38 -8.30 -2.55
N LEU A 98 -6.67 -8.64 -2.66
CA LEU A 98 -7.39 -9.42 -1.64
C LEU A 98 -6.85 -10.85 -1.55
N VAL A 99 -6.60 -11.51 -2.68
CA VAL A 99 -6.01 -12.86 -2.70
C VAL A 99 -4.61 -12.85 -2.10
N MET A 100 -3.76 -11.91 -2.51
CA MET A 100 -2.41 -11.78 -1.92
C MET A 100 -2.48 -11.53 -0.41
N GLY A 101 -3.35 -10.60 0.03
CA GLY A 101 -3.55 -10.31 1.45
C GLY A 101 -4.04 -11.53 2.24
N PHE A 102 -5.01 -12.27 1.69
CA PHE A 102 -5.55 -13.48 2.32
C PHE A 102 -4.47 -14.55 2.57
N PHE A 103 -3.65 -14.86 1.56
CA PHE A 103 -2.56 -15.83 1.71
C PHE A 103 -1.47 -15.35 2.68
N MET A 104 -1.10 -14.07 2.64
CA MET A 104 -0.10 -13.49 3.55
C MET A 104 -0.55 -13.51 5.01
N VAL A 105 -1.82 -13.21 5.29
CA VAL A 105 -2.34 -13.28 6.67
C VAL A 105 -2.45 -14.71 7.15
N ASN A 106 -2.86 -15.64 6.28
CA ASN A 106 -2.88 -17.04 6.66
C ASN A 106 -1.46 -17.55 6.96
N LEU A 107 -0.43 -17.15 6.19
CA LEU A 107 0.98 -17.45 6.52
C LEU A 107 1.37 -17.06 7.95
N GLU A 108 0.93 -15.89 8.42
CA GLU A 108 1.20 -15.42 9.79
C GLU A 108 0.51 -16.28 10.87
N ASN A 109 -0.57 -17.00 10.51
CA ASN A 109 -1.41 -17.79 11.41
C ASN A 109 -1.27 -19.31 11.19
N ILE A 110 -0.30 -19.75 10.38
CA ILE A 110 -0.01 -21.17 10.14
C ILE A 110 0.48 -21.82 11.44
N TRP A 111 -0.05 -23.00 11.75
CA TRP A 111 0.55 -23.90 12.72
C TRP A 111 1.71 -24.64 12.06
N ALA A 112 2.93 -24.17 12.32
CA ALA A 112 4.13 -24.58 11.58
C ALA A 112 4.47 -26.08 11.70
N GLU A 113 4.08 -26.73 12.79
CA GLU A 113 4.36 -28.14 13.05
C GLU A 113 3.39 -29.08 12.30
N GLY A 114 2.23 -28.58 11.88
CA GLY A 114 1.25 -29.35 11.10
C GLY A 114 1.54 -29.41 9.60
N LEU A 115 2.54 -28.67 9.13
CA LEU A 115 2.89 -28.64 7.72
C LEU A 115 3.83 -29.79 7.34
N PRO A 116 3.73 -30.30 6.10
CA PRO A 116 4.67 -31.30 5.58
C PRO A 116 6.10 -30.76 5.40
N PHE A 117 6.29 -29.43 5.45
CA PHE A 117 7.58 -28.76 5.34
C PHE A 117 7.57 -27.45 6.14
N SER A 118 8.75 -26.88 6.38
CA SER A 118 8.90 -25.61 7.10
C SER A 118 8.02 -24.49 6.52
N ARG A 119 7.41 -23.67 7.38
CA ARG A 119 6.62 -22.48 7.01
C ARG A 119 7.34 -21.56 6.01
N TYR A 120 8.67 -21.54 6.00
CA TYR A 120 9.46 -20.72 5.09
C TYR A 120 9.42 -21.21 3.64
N TRP A 121 9.30 -22.53 3.41
CA TRP A 121 9.02 -23.06 2.07
C TRP A 121 7.61 -22.70 1.61
N TRP A 122 6.63 -22.73 2.51
CA TRP A 122 5.27 -22.26 2.21
C TRP A 122 5.30 -20.79 1.76
N GLN A 123 6.03 -19.94 2.49
CA GLN A 123 6.24 -18.54 2.18
C GLN A 123 6.89 -18.33 0.81
N ILE A 124 7.94 -19.09 0.47
CA ILE A 124 8.62 -19.03 -0.84
C ILE A 124 7.68 -19.43 -1.96
N PHE A 125 6.93 -20.54 -1.80
CA PHE A 125 5.98 -21.00 -2.81
C PHE A 125 4.83 -20.02 -3.01
N MET A 126 4.31 -19.43 -1.93
CA MET A 126 3.29 -18.38 -2.02
C MET A 126 3.83 -17.19 -2.82
N ALA A 127 5.00 -16.67 -2.44
CA ALA A 127 5.60 -15.52 -3.13
C ALA A 127 5.89 -15.85 -4.61
N LEU A 128 6.42 -17.04 -4.91
CA LEU A 128 6.66 -17.50 -6.27
C LEU A 128 5.36 -17.59 -7.08
N ALA A 129 4.31 -18.16 -6.51
CA ALA A 129 3.01 -18.26 -7.16
C ALA A 129 2.42 -16.89 -7.50
N ILE A 130 2.53 -15.91 -6.58
CA ILE A 130 2.11 -14.52 -6.84
C ILE A 130 2.90 -13.93 -8.01
N PHE A 131 4.22 -14.16 -8.07
CA PHE A 131 5.05 -13.78 -9.22
C PHE A 131 4.57 -14.46 -10.51
N LEU A 132 4.32 -15.76 -10.49
CA LEU A 132 3.88 -16.50 -11.67
C LEU A 132 2.52 -16.01 -12.21
N ILE A 133 1.56 -15.68 -11.34
CA ILE A 133 0.22 -15.24 -11.76
C ILE A 133 0.25 -13.81 -12.31
N TRP A 134 0.88 -12.88 -11.60
CA TRP A 134 0.78 -11.44 -11.86
C TRP A 134 2.05 -10.80 -12.43
N ASN A 135 3.00 -11.59 -12.93
CA ASN A 135 4.13 -11.05 -13.67
C ASN A 135 3.66 -10.37 -14.98
N ARG A 136 4.36 -9.30 -15.35
CA ARG A 136 4.19 -8.61 -16.63
C ARG A 136 4.87 -9.42 -17.74
N TYR A 137 4.16 -10.43 -18.22
CA TYR A 137 4.61 -11.24 -19.36
C TYR A 137 4.69 -10.41 -20.66
N PRO A 138 5.71 -10.65 -21.50
CA PRO A 138 5.79 -10.10 -22.85
C PRO A 138 4.56 -10.47 -23.69
N SER A 139 4.15 -9.56 -24.57
CA SER A 139 3.12 -9.81 -25.58
C SER A 139 3.76 -9.82 -26.96
N GLY A 140 3.40 -10.80 -27.81
CA GLY A 140 3.80 -10.83 -29.22
C GLY A 140 5.10 -11.56 -29.55
N ASP A 141 5.68 -12.35 -28.64
CA ASP A 141 6.90 -13.14 -28.88
C ASP A 141 6.64 -14.63 -29.15
N GLY A 142 5.38 -15.01 -29.42
CA GLY A 142 4.98 -16.38 -29.74
C GLY A 142 4.91 -17.33 -28.52
N ARG A 143 5.28 -16.88 -27.31
CA ARG A 143 5.32 -17.73 -26.09
C ARG A 143 4.06 -17.66 -25.23
N GLY A 144 2.92 -17.31 -25.82
CA GLY A 144 1.65 -17.14 -25.09
C GLY A 144 1.25 -18.36 -24.27
N ASN A 145 1.38 -19.57 -24.84
CA ASN A 145 1.04 -20.82 -24.16
C ASN A 145 1.96 -21.10 -22.95
N LEU A 146 3.24 -20.76 -23.04
CA LEU A 146 4.18 -20.86 -21.91
C LEU A 146 3.73 -19.92 -20.78
N TYR A 147 3.38 -18.67 -21.10
CA TYR A 147 2.95 -17.69 -20.09
C TYR A 147 1.61 -18.06 -19.45
N LEU A 148 0.70 -18.62 -20.23
CA LEU A 148 -0.53 -19.20 -19.69
C LEU A 148 -0.21 -20.38 -18.77
N GLY A 149 0.68 -21.29 -19.18
CA GLY A 149 1.15 -22.41 -18.37
C GLY A 149 1.77 -21.96 -17.05
N LEU A 150 2.60 -20.91 -17.05
CA LEU A 150 3.18 -20.33 -15.84
C LEU A 150 2.11 -19.75 -14.89
N LYS A 151 1.11 -19.04 -15.44
CA LYS A 151 -0.01 -18.53 -14.63
C LYS A 151 -0.83 -19.65 -14.01
N ILE A 152 -1.17 -20.68 -14.79
CA ILE A 152 -1.90 -21.86 -14.32
C ILE A 152 -1.09 -22.56 -13.23
N LEU A 153 0.22 -22.75 -13.44
CA LEU A 153 1.11 -23.31 -12.43
C LEU A 153 1.09 -22.49 -11.13
N GLY A 154 1.14 -21.16 -11.23
CA GLY A 154 1.02 -20.29 -10.06
C GLY A 154 -0.32 -20.48 -9.31
N VAL A 155 -1.44 -20.56 -10.03
CA VAL A 155 -2.75 -20.85 -9.42
C VAL A 155 -2.77 -22.22 -8.76
N LEU A 156 -2.24 -23.26 -9.42
CA LEU A 156 -2.15 -24.61 -8.86
C LEU A 156 -1.28 -24.65 -7.60
N ILE A 157 -0.18 -23.89 -7.55
CA ILE A 157 0.64 -23.76 -6.34
C ILE A 157 -0.20 -23.14 -5.21
N LEU A 158 -0.92 -22.03 -5.45
CA LEU A 158 -1.77 -21.43 -4.41
C LEU A 158 -2.87 -22.38 -3.93
N LEU A 159 -3.52 -23.12 -4.83
CA LEU A 159 -4.52 -24.12 -4.46
C LEU A 159 -3.92 -25.27 -3.66
N GLY A 160 -2.73 -25.74 -4.05
CA GLY A 160 -1.99 -26.76 -3.31
C GLY A 160 -1.60 -26.27 -1.91
N LEU A 161 -1.11 -25.04 -1.79
CA LEU A 161 -0.78 -24.41 -0.51
C LEU A 161 -2.01 -24.25 0.40
N ALA A 162 -3.16 -23.93 -0.18
CA ALA A 162 -4.44 -23.84 0.54
C ALA A 162 -4.93 -25.22 0.99
N TYR A 163 -4.72 -26.26 0.19
CA TYR A 163 -5.09 -27.63 0.51
C TYR A 163 -4.27 -28.21 1.67
N ILE A 164 -2.95 -27.95 1.70
CA ILE A 164 -2.06 -28.44 2.77
C ILE A 164 -2.05 -27.53 4.01
N TYR A 165 -2.79 -26.41 3.99
CA TYR A 165 -2.79 -25.45 5.07
C TYR A 165 -3.34 -26.06 6.36
N GLN A 166 -2.63 -25.85 7.46
CA GLN A 166 -3.12 -26.15 8.81
C GLN A 166 -2.89 -24.94 9.70
N GLY A 167 -3.99 -24.35 10.19
CA GLY A 167 -3.97 -23.31 11.22
C GLY A 167 -4.49 -23.86 12.55
N GLY A 168 -4.44 -23.04 13.60
CA GLY A 168 -4.94 -23.42 14.93
C GLY A 168 -3.90 -24.21 15.71
N SER A 169 -4.26 -25.39 16.20
CA SER A 169 -3.39 -26.29 16.96
C SER A 169 -3.64 -27.75 16.60
N ALA A 170 -2.80 -28.66 17.09
CA ALA A 170 -2.96 -30.11 16.89
C ALA A 170 -4.34 -30.63 17.32
N GLU A 171 -4.93 -30.05 18.38
CA GLU A 171 -6.23 -30.47 18.91
C GLU A 171 -7.41 -29.87 18.15
N HIS A 172 -7.24 -28.68 17.57
CA HIS A 172 -8.29 -27.93 16.90
C HIS A 172 -7.77 -27.37 15.56
N PRO A 173 -7.55 -28.25 14.55
CA PRO A 173 -7.06 -27.82 13.26
C PRO A 173 -8.12 -26.96 12.57
N THR A 174 -7.69 -25.83 12.01
CA THR A 174 -8.56 -24.93 11.25
C THR A 174 -8.06 -24.76 9.82
N TRP A 175 -9.01 -24.74 8.88
CA TRP A 175 -8.76 -24.36 7.49
C TRP A 175 -8.42 -22.88 7.35
N MET A 176 -7.93 -22.48 6.17
CA MET A 176 -7.71 -21.08 5.87
C MET A 176 -8.99 -20.28 6.06
N LYS A 177 -8.91 -19.18 6.79
CA LYS A 177 -10.06 -18.31 7.05
C LYS A 177 -9.66 -16.84 7.03
N PRO A 178 -10.59 -15.91 6.79
CA PRO A 178 -10.31 -14.50 6.95
C PRO A 178 -10.08 -14.20 8.44
N HIS A 179 -8.85 -13.83 8.82
CA HIS A 179 -8.55 -13.27 10.15
C HIS A 179 -8.72 -11.74 10.12
N TRP A 180 -8.03 -11.13 9.17
CA TRP A 180 -8.16 -9.76 8.70
C TRP A 180 -7.64 -9.74 7.26
N TRP A 181 -7.78 -8.62 6.54
CA TRP A 181 -7.45 -8.58 5.10
C TRP A 181 -5.96 -8.39 4.79
N GLY A 182 -5.11 -8.21 5.80
CA GLY A 182 -3.69 -7.91 5.58
C GLY A 182 -3.47 -6.50 5.03
N ILE A 183 -2.23 -6.04 5.00
CA ILE A 183 -1.87 -4.73 4.43
C ILE A 183 -2.35 -4.64 2.96
N LEU A 184 -2.10 -5.68 2.16
CA LEU A 184 -2.49 -5.70 0.74
C LEU A 184 -4.01 -5.73 0.55
N GLY A 185 -4.75 -6.53 1.32
CA GLY A 185 -6.20 -6.58 1.17
C GLY A 185 -6.88 -5.30 1.66
N LEU A 186 -6.37 -4.66 2.71
CA LEU A 186 -6.84 -3.32 3.13
C LEU A 186 -6.62 -2.27 2.03
N ILE A 187 -5.47 -2.31 1.34
CA ILE A 187 -5.22 -1.47 0.15
C ILE A 187 -6.22 -1.81 -0.96
N GLY A 188 -6.53 -3.09 -1.17
CA GLY A 188 -7.52 -3.55 -2.14
C GLY A 188 -8.90 -2.94 -1.92
N TRP A 189 -9.44 -3.04 -0.70
CA TRP A 189 -10.74 -2.47 -0.37
C TRP A 189 -10.77 -0.94 -0.46
N ALA A 190 -9.75 -0.28 0.06
CA ALA A 190 -9.65 1.18 -0.02
C ALA A 190 -9.55 1.65 -1.48
N TYR A 191 -8.76 0.95 -2.30
CA TYR A 191 -8.66 1.21 -3.73
C TYR A 191 -10.01 1.03 -4.43
N LEU A 192 -10.73 -0.08 -4.19
CA LEU A 192 -12.04 -0.34 -4.79
C LEU A 192 -12.99 0.83 -4.54
N LEU A 193 -13.19 1.19 -3.27
CA LEU A 193 -14.13 2.23 -2.87
C LEU A 193 -13.74 3.60 -3.43
N SER A 194 -12.48 4.01 -3.24
CA SER A 194 -12.01 5.32 -3.73
C SER A 194 -11.99 5.40 -5.26
N ALA A 195 -11.68 4.30 -5.96
CA ALA A 195 -11.69 4.26 -7.42
C ALA A 195 -13.10 4.36 -7.99
N LEU A 196 -14.09 3.69 -7.37
CA LEU A 196 -15.50 3.79 -7.77
C LEU A 196 -16.07 5.20 -7.50
N VAL A 197 -15.75 5.79 -6.34
CA VAL A 197 -16.13 7.18 -6.03
C VAL A 197 -15.55 8.14 -7.08
N TYR A 198 -14.27 8.01 -7.42
CA TYR A 198 -13.66 8.83 -8.47
C TYR A 198 -14.24 8.54 -9.87
N LEU A 199 -14.54 7.29 -10.19
CA LEU A 199 -15.16 6.91 -11.46
C LEU A 199 -16.53 7.58 -11.63
N LEU A 200 -17.30 7.68 -10.55
CA LEU A 200 -18.62 8.31 -10.52
C LEU A 200 -18.53 9.85 -10.64
N PHE A 201 -17.72 10.50 -9.80
CA PHE A 201 -17.69 11.96 -9.70
C PHE A 201 -16.62 12.64 -10.56
N ARG A 202 -15.65 11.90 -11.08
CA ARG A 202 -14.54 12.41 -11.89
C ARG A 202 -13.82 13.57 -11.20
N ASP A 203 -13.50 14.62 -11.94
CA ASP A 203 -12.81 15.81 -11.44
C ASP A 203 -13.78 16.83 -10.77
N ASN A 204 -15.00 16.41 -10.39
CA ASN A 204 -15.91 17.22 -9.59
C ASN A 204 -15.37 17.34 -8.16
N LEU A 205 -14.56 18.38 -7.93
CA LEU A 205 -13.87 18.61 -6.66
C LEU A 205 -14.82 18.68 -5.45
N PRO A 206 -15.95 19.42 -5.47
CA PRO A 206 -16.91 19.40 -4.37
C PRO A 206 -17.38 18.00 -4.00
N ALA A 207 -17.77 17.18 -4.98
CA ALA A 207 -18.24 15.82 -4.72
C ALA A 207 -17.14 14.91 -4.16
N ILE A 208 -15.90 15.03 -4.68
CA ILE A 208 -14.74 14.28 -4.17
C ILE A 208 -14.38 14.68 -2.73
N VAL A 209 -14.46 15.98 -2.40
CA VAL A 209 -14.25 16.48 -1.04
C VAL A 209 -15.36 15.99 -0.11
N LEU A 210 -16.62 16.04 -0.54
CA LEU A 210 -17.75 15.51 0.24
C LEU A 210 -17.60 14.01 0.51
N ALA A 211 -17.14 13.23 -0.48
CA ALA A 211 -16.87 11.81 -0.29
C ALA A 211 -15.70 11.55 0.69
N TRP A 212 -14.64 12.37 0.65
CA TRP A 212 -13.55 12.29 1.62
C TRP A 212 -14.03 12.63 3.05
N LEU A 213 -14.83 13.69 3.20
CA LEU A 213 -15.43 14.05 4.48
C LEU A 213 -16.39 12.96 4.98
N PHE A 214 -17.17 12.36 4.10
CA PHE A 214 -18.04 11.24 4.42
C PHE A 214 -17.28 10.09 5.09
N PHE A 215 -16.14 9.64 4.53
CA PHE A 215 -15.37 8.55 5.14
C PHE A 215 -14.74 8.93 6.50
N ASN A 216 -14.30 10.18 6.67
CA ASN A 216 -13.82 10.66 7.97
C ASN A 216 -14.95 10.69 9.01
N LEU A 217 -16.12 11.21 8.64
CA LEU A 217 -17.30 11.25 9.50
C LEU A 217 -17.86 9.85 9.79
N PHE A 218 -17.77 8.94 8.83
CA PHE A 218 -18.14 7.55 9.01
C PHE A 218 -17.25 6.85 10.04
N ASN A 219 -15.95 7.15 10.04
CA ASN A 219 -15.04 6.67 11.06
C ASN A 219 -15.36 7.24 12.45
N VAL A 220 -15.67 8.54 12.54
CA VAL A 220 -16.16 9.16 13.78
C VAL A 220 -17.46 8.50 14.25
N ALA A 221 -18.41 8.26 13.35
CA ALA A 221 -19.68 7.61 13.66
C ALA A 221 -19.48 6.17 14.15
N ALA A 222 -18.52 5.43 13.60
CA ALA A 222 -18.14 4.10 14.06
C ALA A 222 -17.63 4.14 15.51
N PHE A 223 -16.74 5.09 15.82
CA PHE A 223 -16.14 5.27 17.15
C PHE A 223 -17.08 5.88 18.19
N ALA A 224 -18.04 6.69 17.75
CA ALA A 224 -19.10 7.25 18.59
C ALA A 224 -20.25 6.26 18.85
N GLY A 225 -20.21 5.05 18.27
CA GLY A 225 -21.25 4.03 18.41
C GLY A 225 -22.52 4.30 17.60
N TRP A 226 -22.54 5.32 16.74
CA TRP A 226 -23.71 5.68 15.93
C TRP A 226 -24.08 4.61 14.90
N LEU A 227 -23.11 3.76 14.54
CA LEU A 227 -23.31 2.64 13.61
C LEU A 227 -23.76 1.34 14.31
N ALA A 228 -23.97 1.33 15.63
CA ALA A 228 -24.45 0.16 16.36
C ALA A 228 -25.75 -0.46 15.80
N PRO A 229 -26.75 0.32 15.32
CA PRO A 229 -27.94 -0.26 14.69
C PRO A 229 -27.65 -1.07 13.42
N LEU A 230 -26.51 -0.84 12.76
CA LEU A 230 -26.11 -1.52 11.53
C LEU A 230 -25.28 -2.79 11.80
N GLU A 231 -24.95 -3.10 13.04
CA GLU A 231 -24.15 -4.27 13.42
C GLU A 231 -24.67 -5.61 12.85
N PRO A 232 -25.99 -5.88 12.82
CA PRO A 232 -26.51 -7.11 12.19
C PRO A 232 -26.25 -7.16 10.68
N LEU A 233 -26.24 -6.01 10.01
CA LEU A 233 -25.96 -5.91 8.57
C LEU A 233 -24.45 -6.02 8.28
N LYS A 234 -23.60 -5.70 9.26
CA LYS A 234 -22.14 -5.72 9.08
C LYS A 234 -21.61 -7.10 8.72
N GLN A 235 -22.27 -8.14 9.21
CA GLN A 235 -21.86 -9.53 8.98
C GLN A 235 -21.99 -9.97 7.52
N TYR A 236 -22.77 -9.25 6.70
CA TYR A 236 -23.12 -9.68 5.34
C TYR A 236 -22.60 -8.74 4.22
N VAL A 237 -22.50 -7.43 4.46
CA VAL A 237 -22.26 -6.43 3.38
C VAL A 237 -21.08 -5.49 3.65
N TRP A 238 -20.35 -5.68 4.74
CA TRP A 238 -19.44 -4.64 5.26
C TRP A 238 -18.04 -4.64 4.65
N ILE A 239 -17.94 -4.02 3.49
CA ILE A 239 -16.68 -3.86 2.73
C ILE A 239 -15.85 -2.66 3.25
N VAL A 240 -16.49 -1.68 3.89
CA VAL A 240 -15.89 -0.37 4.22
C VAL A 240 -15.10 -0.38 5.52
N GLY A 241 -15.24 -1.42 6.37
CA GLY A 241 -14.68 -1.41 7.72
C GLY A 241 -15.19 -0.19 8.51
N ASP A 242 -14.34 0.45 9.28
CA ASP A 242 -14.66 1.72 9.95
C ASP A 242 -14.48 2.97 9.04
N GLY A 243 -14.27 2.80 7.73
CA GLY A 243 -14.04 3.89 6.79
C GLY A 243 -12.64 4.52 6.84
N SER A 244 -11.74 4.06 7.72
CA SER A 244 -10.40 4.63 7.89
C SER A 244 -9.54 4.54 6.63
N MET A 245 -9.45 3.36 6.01
CA MET A 245 -8.59 3.13 4.85
C MET A 245 -9.08 3.91 3.60
N PRO A 246 -10.38 3.93 3.28
CA PRO A 246 -10.92 4.83 2.26
C PRO A 246 -10.75 6.31 2.60
N ALA A 247 -10.84 6.73 3.86
CA ALA A 247 -10.59 8.13 4.24
C ALA A 247 -9.16 8.58 3.89
N LEU A 248 -8.16 7.76 4.24
CA LEU A 248 -6.75 8.01 3.89
C LEU A 248 -6.53 8.05 2.38
N THR A 249 -7.12 7.09 1.65
CA THR A 249 -7.00 6.98 0.19
C THR A 249 -7.70 8.15 -0.51
N MET A 250 -8.90 8.53 -0.07
CA MET A 250 -9.64 9.67 -0.62
C MET A 250 -8.92 11.00 -0.38
N GLY A 251 -8.15 11.15 0.70
CA GLY A 251 -7.27 12.32 0.88
C GLY A 251 -6.28 12.48 -0.28
N GLY A 252 -5.72 11.37 -0.76
CA GLY A 252 -4.87 11.35 -1.95
C GLY A 252 -5.63 11.65 -3.24
N VAL A 253 -6.88 11.17 -3.38
CA VAL A 253 -7.74 11.49 -4.52
C VAL A 253 -8.04 13.00 -4.56
N VAL A 254 -8.39 13.60 -3.42
CA VAL A 254 -8.58 15.07 -3.27
C VAL A 254 -7.33 15.82 -3.70
N ALA A 255 -6.15 15.44 -3.18
CA ALA A 255 -4.88 16.06 -3.55
C ALA A 255 -4.61 16.00 -5.07
N SER A 256 -4.93 14.87 -5.70
CA SER A 256 -4.73 14.63 -7.12
C SER A 256 -5.71 15.42 -8.01
N VAL A 257 -6.98 15.53 -7.62
CA VAL A 257 -7.96 16.38 -8.34
C VAL A 257 -7.59 17.86 -8.22
N ILE A 258 -7.18 18.32 -7.04
CA ILE A 258 -6.69 19.70 -6.84
C ILE A 258 -5.43 19.93 -7.67
N TYR A 259 -4.47 19.02 -7.64
CA TYR A 259 -3.26 19.08 -8.46
C TYR A 259 -3.61 19.29 -9.93
N ARG A 260 -4.52 18.48 -10.48
CA ARG A 260 -4.90 18.54 -11.90
C ARG A 260 -5.53 19.89 -12.25
N LYS A 261 -6.39 20.42 -11.38
CA LYS A 261 -7.02 21.74 -11.56
C LYS A 261 -5.99 22.87 -11.55
N TYR A 262 -5.04 22.85 -10.63
CA TYR A 262 -3.99 23.89 -10.53
C TYR A 262 -2.92 23.78 -11.61
N PHE A 263 -2.59 22.56 -12.04
CA PHE A 263 -1.68 22.32 -13.16
C PHE A 263 -2.25 22.85 -14.48
N GLN A 264 -3.54 22.61 -14.75
CA GLN A 264 -4.24 23.17 -15.92
C GLN A 264 -4.30 24.70 -15.91
N ALA A 265 -4.31 25.31 -14.72
CA ALA A 265 -4.36 26.76 -14.57
C ALA A 265 -2.97 27.42 -14.50
N GLU A 266 -1.87 26.67 -14.68
CA GLU A 266 -0.48 27.13 -14.54
C GLU A 266 -0.15 27.77 -13.17
N LYS A 267 -0.93 27.44 -12.12
CA LYS A 267 -0.82 28.04 -10.77
C LYS A 267 0.01 27.18 -9.82
N ALA A 268 1.23 26.83 -10.21
CA ALA A 268 2.08 25.89 -9.46
C ALA A 268 2.31 26.29 -7.98
N LYS A 269 2.54 27.58 -7.69
CA LYS A 269 2.73 28.06 -6.30
C LYS A 269 1.45 28.01 -5.47
N GLY A 270 0.28 28.22 -6.09
CA GLY A 270 -1.01 28.19 -5.40
C GLY A 270 -1.36 26.79 -4.88
N LEU A 271 -0.94 25.74 -5.59
CA LEU A 271 -1.14 24.36 -5.17
C LEU A 271 -0.49 24.07 -3.81
N ILE A 272 0.74 24.56 -3.59
CA ILE A 272 1.47 24.32 -2.33
C ILE A 272 0.68 24.87 -1.14
N TRP A 273 0.19 26.11 -1.25
CA TRP A 273 -0.57 26.74 -0.18
C TRP A 273 -1.88 26.01 0.12
N VAL A 274 -2.57 25.51 -0.91
CA VAL A 274 -3.78 24.69 -0.70
C VAL A 274 -3.45 23.36 -0.02
N LEU A 275 -2.38 22.68 -0.43
CA LEU A 275 -1.96 21.43 0.21
C LEU A 275 -1.53 21.65 1.66
N LEU A 276 -0.81 22.74 1.96
CA LEU A 276 -0.43 23.10 3.32
C LEU A 276 -1.65 23.47 4.18
N LEU A 277 -2.63 24.19 3.61
CA LEU A 277 -3.89 24.47 4.30
C LEU A 277 -4.62 23.16 4.64
N LEU A 278 -4.75 22.24 3.68
CA LEU A 278 -5.35 20.91 3.93
C LEU A 278 -4.56 20.11 4.96
N ALA A 279 -3.23 20.21 4.96
CA ALA A 279 -2.40 19.58 5.97
C ALA A 279 -2.72 20.10 7.38
N VAL A 280 -2.80 21.42 7.55
CA VAL A 280 -3.15 22.06 8.83
C VAL A 280 -4.56 21.70 9.25
N LEU A 281 -5.54 21.73 8.35
CA LEU A 281 -6.93 21.38 8.66
C LEU A 281 -7.07 19.90 9.07
N ALA A 282 -6.39 18.98 8.38
CA ALA A 282 -6.40 17.56 8.72
C ALA A 282 -5.69 17.29 10.07
N MET A 283 -4.58 17.97 10.35
CA MET A 283 -3.92 17.89 11.66
C MET A 283 -4.80 18.48 12.77
N ALA A 284 -5.44 19.63 12.55
CA ALA A 284 -6.35 20.24 13.50
C ALA A 284 -7.53 19.32 13.82
N TYR A 285 -8.13 18.70 12.79
CA TYR A 285 -9.14 17.65 12.97
C TYR A 285 -8.61 16.48 13.80
N GLY A 286 -7.43 15.95 13.46
CA GLY A 286 -6.85 14.80 14.15
C GLY A 286 -6.50 15.08 15.62
N PHE A 287 -5.81 16.19 15.90
CA PHE A 287 -5.50 16.60 17.27
C PHE A 287 -6.74 17.02 18.05
N GLY A 288 -7.75 17.61 17.40
CA GLY A 288 -9.04 17.93 18.01
C GLY A 288 -9.83 16.70 18.45
N LEU A 289 -9.68 15.57 17.75
CA LEU A 289 -10.32 14.30 18.11
C LEU A 289 -9.50 13.41 19.04
N ARG A 290 -8.21 13.73 19.26
CA ARG A 290 -7.32 12.98 20.16
C ARG A 290 -7.89 12.84 21.59
N PRO A 291 -8.48 13.87 22.25
CA PRO A 291 -9.00 13.73 23.61
C PRO A 291 -10.12 12.69 23.76
N PHE A 292 -10.82 12.34 22.68
CA PHE A 292 -11.97 11.43 22.73
C PHE A 292 -11.56 9.96 22.60
N TRP A 293 -10.65 9.64 21.68
CA TRP A 293 -10.30 8.24 21.35
C TRP A 293 -8.80 7.94 21.35
N GLY A 294 -7.95 8.96 21.53
CA GLY A 294 -6.50 8.86 21.42
C GLY A 294 -6.01 8.61 19.99
N ILE A 295 -4.70 8.58 19.82
CA ILE A 295 -4.02 8.22 18.57
C ILE A 295 -3.70 6.72 18.64
N SER A 296 -4.23 5.93 17.70
CA SER A 296 -3.89 4.51 17.58
C SER A 296 -4.09 3.99 16.17
N LYS A 297 -3.01 3.46 15.57
CA LYS A 297 -3.07 2.78 14.27
C LYS A 297 -3.89 1.50 14.33
N ILE A 298 -3.66 0.66 15.35
CA ILE A 298 -4.26 -0.67 15.44
C ILE A 298 -5.79 -0.57 15.56
N ARG A 299 -6.27 0.45 16.28
CA ARG A 299 -7.70 0.76 16.36
C ARG A 299 -8.21 1.57 15.15
N ALA A 300 -7.32 2.15 14.36
CA ALA A 300 -7.63 3.09 13.27
C ALA A 300 -8.47 4.31 13.72
N THR A 301 -8.00 4.99 14.78
CA THR A 301 -8.76 6.11 15.39
C THR A 301 -8.89 7.32 14.46
N PRO A 302 -9.98 8.12 14.60
CA PRO A 302 -10.16 9.35 13.83
C PRO A 302 -8.96 10.32 13.94
N ALA A 303 -8.39 10.41 15.15
CA ALA A 303 -7.21 11.24 15.41
C ALA A 303 -5.99 10.81 14.57
N TRP A 304 -5.71 9.50 14.53
CA TRP A 304 -4.63 8.94 13.74
C TRP A 304 -4.83 9.17 12.24
N ILE A 305 -6.05 9.02 11.73
CA ILE A 305 -6.39 9.28 10.32
C ILE A 305 -6.13 10.74 9.96
N GLY A 306 -6.63 11.67 10.77
CA GLY A 306 -6.47 13.12 10.56
C GLY A 306 -5.01 13.54 10.53
N ILE A 307 -4.25 13.14 11.55
CA ILE A 307 -2.82 13.48 11.66
C ILE A 307 -2.03 12.87 10.50
N CYS A 308 -2.22 11.59 10.18
CA CYS A 308 -1.51 10.94 9.08
C CYS A 308 -1.86 11.51 7.71
N THR A 309 -3.12 11.89 7.50
CA THR A 309 -3.56 12.58 6.28
C THR A 309 -2.88 13.95 6.19
N GLY A 310 -2.80 14.69 7.30
CA GLY A 310 -2.11 15.97 7.35
C GLY A 310 -0.61 15.87 7.04
N ILE A 311 0.08 14.88 7.62
CA ILE A 311 1.48 14.58 7.31
C ILE A 311 1.65 14.27 5.82
N SER A 312 0.73 13.49 5.24
CA SER A 312 0.79 13.09 3.83
C SER A 312 0.58 14.27 2.88
N PHE A 313 -0.34 15.19 3.20
CA PHE A 313 -0.51 16.45 2.45
C PHE A 313 0.74 17.33 2.52
N ALA A 314 1.33 17.50 3.71
CA ALA A 314 2.55 18.28 3.89
C ALA A 314 3.75 17.65 3.15
N ALA A 315 3.92 16.33 3.25
CA ALA A 315 4.95 15.59 2.52
C ALA A 315 4.78 15.72 1.01
N PHE A 316 3.54 15.61 0.50
CA PHE A 316 3.28 15.80 -0.93
C PHE A 316 3.56 17.24 -1.39
N ALA A 317 3.20 18.25 -0.59
CA ALA A 317 3.51 19.65 -0.88
C ALA A 317 5.03 19.90 -0.95
N PHE A 318 5.79 19.36 0.01
CA PHE A 318 7.24 19.45 0.05
C PHE A 318 7.88 18.74 -1.16
N LEU A 319 7.45 17.52 -1.46
CA LEU A 319 7.98 16.78 -2.61
C LEU A 319 7.65 17.47 -3.92
N TYR A 320 6.43 17.99 -4.09
CA TYR A 320 6.06 18.80 -5.26
C TYR A 320 6.94 20.05 -5.41
N TRP A 321 7.20 20.78 -4.33
CA TRP A 321 8.12 21.91 -4.35
C TRP A 321 9.54 21.48 -4.76
N LEU A 322 10.04 20.37 -4.23
CA LEU A 322 11.41 19.89 -4.48
C LEU A 322 11.58 19.31 -5.90
N SER A 323 10.67 18.46 -6.34
CA SER A 323 10.80 17.73 -7.60
C SER A 323 10.19 18.45 -8.80
N ASP A 324 9.05 19.12 -8.64
CA ASP A 324 8.30 19.67 -9.76
C ASP A 324 8.62 21.16 -9.97
N ILE A 325 8.83 21.93 -8.90
CA ILE A 325 9.23 23.34 -9.00
C ILE A 325 10.75 23.49 -9.05
N ARG A 326 11.48 22.94 -8.08
CA ARG A 326 12.95 23.05 -8.00
C ARG A 326 13.70 22.09 -8.94
N GLN A 327 12.99 21.16 -9.58
CA GLN A 327 13.55 20.18 -10.53
C GLN A 327 14.67 19.30 -9.93
N GLN A 328 14.76 19.19 -8.60
CA GLN A 328 15.76 18.37 -7.92
C GLN A 328 15.27 16.92 -7.80
N ARG A 329 15.62 16.10 -8.80
CA ARG A 329 15.15 14.71 -8.94
C ARG A 329 16.27 13.67 -8.95
N SER A 330 17.53 14.09 -9.06
CA SER A 330 18.68 13.19 -9.29
C SER A 330 18.88 12.18 -8.15
N TRP A 331 18.73 12.61 -6.90
CA TRP A 331 18.86 11.77 -5.72
C TRP A 331 17.83 10.62 -5.70
N ALA A 332 16.64 10.83 -6.25
CA ALA A 332 15.58 9.83 -6.25
C ALA A 332 15.79 8.69 -7.25
N ARG A 333 16.76 8.81 -8.18
CA ARG A 333 17.08 7.75 -9.15
C ARG A 333 17.50 6.44 -8.47
N ILE A 334 18.17 6.53 -7.32
CA ILE A 334 18.61 5.36 -6.55
C ILE A 334 17.42 4.54 -6.05
N ILE A 335 16.29 5.20 -5.78
CA ILE A 335 15.09 4.58 -5.19
C ILE A 335 13.95 4.39 -6.19
N GLU A 336 14.11 4.83 -7.44
CA GLU A 336 13.08 4.76 -8.50
C GLU A 336 12.46 3.35 -8.69
N PRO A 337 13.21 2.24 -8.61
CA PRO A 337 12.60 0.91 -8.74
C PRO A 337 11.49 0.63 -7.72
N ALA A 338 11.60 1.17 -6.51
CA ALA A 338 10.59 1.05 -5.45
C ALA A 338 9.26 1.72 -5.83
N GLY A 339 9.31 2.82 -6.58
CA GLY A 339 8.12 3.54 -7.06
C GLY A 339 7.54 2.99 -8.36
N THR A 340 8.37 2.39 -9.23
CA THR A 340 7.90 1.87 -10.53
C THR A 340 7.47 0.41 -10.49
N SER A 341 7.96 -0.37 -9.54
CA SER A 341 7.65 -1.80 -9.35
C SER A 341 7.31 -2.08 -7.88
N THR A 342 6.43 -1.26 -7.33
CA THR A 342 6.11 -1.20 -5.90
C THR A 342 5.71 -2.55 -5.31
N LEU A 343 4.83 -3.31 -5.99
CA LEU A 343 4.40 -4.62 -5.50
C LEU A 343 5.52 -5.66 -5.55
N THR A 344 6.36 -5.64 -6.59
CA THR A 344 7.58 -6.47 -6.67
C THR A 344 8.53 -6.13 -5.52
N CYS A 345 8.76 -4.84 -5.27
CA CYS A 345 9.62 -4.37 -4.18
C CYS A 345 9.12 -4.85 -2.81
N TYR A 346 7.80 -4.83 -2.61
CA TYR A 346 7.16 -5.31 -1.38
C TYR A 346 7.29 -6.82 -1.17
N LEU A 347 7.31 -7.62 -2.24
CA LEU A 347 7.29 -9.08 -2.14
C LEU A 347 8.69 -9.71 -2.03
N ILE A 348 9.75 -9.06 -2.49
CA ILE A 348 11.12 -9.60 -2.40
C ILE A 348 11.56 -9.92 -0.96
N PRO A 349 11.26 -9.11 0.07
CA PRO A 349 11.57 -9.46 1.46
C PRO A 349 11.01 -10.83 1.90
N TYR A 350 9.88 -11.28 1.33
CA TYR A 350 9.35 -12.61 1.64
C TYR A 350 10.29 -13.73 1.18
N PHE A 351 11.03 -13.56 0.08
CA PHE A 351 12.10 -14.50 -0.27
C PHE A 351 13.32 -14.32 0.64
N ALA A 352 13.76 -13.08 0.85
CA ALA A 352 14.99 -12.79 1.60
C ALA A 352 14.92 -13.33 3.05
N TYR A 353 13.82 -13.09 3.75
CA TYR A 353 13.64 -13.58 5.12
C TYR A 353 13.52 -15.11 5.17
N ALA A 354 12.73 -15.71 4.28
CA ALA A 354 12.59 -17.18 4.24
C ALA A 354 13.92 -17.88 3.95
N ILE A 355 14.71 -17.36 3.00
CA ILE A 355 16.03 -17.91 2.67
C ILE A 355 16.99 -17.76 3.85
N ARG A 356 16.99 -16.60 4.53
CA ARG A 356 17.84 -16.38 5.72
C ARG A 356 17.55 -17.41 6.81
N GLU A 357 16.27 -17.63 7.09
CA GLU A 357 15.83 -18.54 8.14
C GLU A 357 16.11 -20.01 7.77
N LEU A 358 15.89 -20.41 6.52
CA LEU A 358 16.24 -21.76 6.04
C LEU A 358 17.76 -22.02 6.06
N ALA A 359 18.57 -20.99 5.84
CA ALA A 359 20.03 -21.08 5.91
C ALA A 359 20.59 -21.03 7.35
N GLY A 360 19.75 -20.79 8.37
CA GLY A 360 20.19 -20.68 9.76
C GLY A 360 21.10 -19.47 10.04
N LEU A 361 21.05 -18.44 9.18
CA LEU A 361 21.96 -17.30 9.26
C LEU A 361 21.53 -16.33 10.37
N THR A 362 22.31 -16.27 11.45
CA THR A 362 22.16 -15.27 12.50
C THR A 362 23.15 -14.13 12.32
N LEU A 363 22.67 -12.88 12.38
CA LEU A 363 23.54 -11.71 12.31
C LEU A 363 24.17 -11.42 13.68
N PRO A 364 25.44 -10.97 13.73
CA PRO A 364 26.09 -10.54 14.96
C PRO A 364 25.28 -9.46 15.70
N MET A 365 25.33 -9.47 17.04
CA MET A 365 24.61 -8.49 17.88
C MET A 365 24.93 -7.02 17.56
N ALA A 366 26.16 -6.73 17.10
CA ALA A 366 26.56 -5.40 16.67
C ALA A 366 25.74 -4.87 15.47
N LEU A 367 25.26 -5.77 14.60
CA LEU A 367 24.39 -5.43 13.47
C LEU A 367 22.90 -5.48 13.85
N ARG A 368 22.59 -5.81 15.10
CA ARG A 368 21.22 -5.90 15.63
C ARG A 368 20.90 -4.85 16.68
N THR A 369 21.84 -3.97 17.03
CA THR A 369 21.65 -2.96 18.08
C THR A 369 22.07 -1.57 17.64
N GLY A 370 21.42 -0.55 18.21
CA GLY A 370 21.79 0.86 18.05
C GLY A 370 21.82 1.37 16.61
N GLY A 371 22.70 2.35 16.34
CA GLY A 371 22.80 3.00 15.02
C GLY A 371 23.30 2.09 13.90
N LEU A 372 24.16 1.10 14.22
CA LEU A 372 24.64 0.13 13.22
C LEU A 372 23.51 -0.80 12.75
N GLY A 373 22.63 -1.22 13.66
CA GLY A 373 21.42 -1.95 13.30
C GLY A 373 20.50 -1.16 12.36
N LEU A 374 20.28 0.13 12.67
CA LEU A 374 19.51 1.02 11.81
C LEU A 374 20.14 1.19 10.42
N LEU A 375 21.46 1.36 10.36
CA LEU A 375 22.17 1.43 9.09
C LEU A 375 22.02 0.12 8.29
N LYS A 376 22.12 -1.04 8.94
CA LYS A 376 21.86 -2.34 8.32
C LYS A 376 20.45 -2.44 7.76
N SER A 377 19.42 -2.00 8.50
CA SER A 377 18.03 -2.01 8.00
C SER A 377 17.85 -1.09 6.79
N LEU A 378 18.51 0.07 6.78
CA LEU A 378 18.48 0.98 5.64
C LEU A 378 19.19 0.37 4.43
N LEU A 379 20.36 -0.23 4.62
CA LEU A 379 21.10 -0.91 3.57
C LEU A 379 20.32 -2.12 3.02
N PHE A 380 19.65 -2.87 3.88
CA PHE A 380 18.74 -3.95 3.48
C PHE A 380 17.61 -3.40 2.61
N ALA A 381 16.94 -2.33 3.03
CA ALA A 381 15.88 -1.71 2.24
C ALA A 381 16.39 -1.24 0.86
N LEU A 382 17.54 -0.57 0.80
CA LEU A 382 18.18 -0.15 -0.46
C LEU A 382 18.56 -1.35 -1.34
N MET A 383 19.08 -2.42 -0.75
CA MET A 383 19.39 -3.65 -1.47
C MET A 383 18.14 -4.27 -2.10
N ILE A 384 17.01 -4.31 -1.38
CA ILE A 384 15.73 -4.78 -1.93
C ILE A 384 15.28 -3.92 -3.12
N VAL A 385 15.43 -2.60 -3.02
CA VAL A 385 15.13 -1.70 -4.14
C VAL A 385 16.03 -1.95 -5.34
N TRP A 386 17.33 -2.20 -5.12
CA TRP A 386 18.26 -2.51 -6.19
C TRP A 386 17.94 -3.86 -6.87
N ILE A 387 17.65 -4.91 -6.08
CA ILE A 387 17.20 -6.21 -6.58
C ILE A 387 15.92 -6.05 -7.40
N THR A 388 14.97 -5.22 -6.96
CA THR A 388 13.76 -4.90 -7.72
C THR A 388 14.10 -4.29 -9.08
N GLY A 389 15.06 -3.37 -9.12
CA GLY A 389 15.56 -2.77 -10.35
C GLY A 389 16.19 -3.78 -11.29
N LEU A 390 16.94 -4.75 -10.75
CA LEU A 390 17.53 -5.85 -11.51
C LEU A 390 16.47 -6.79 -12.08
N LEU A 391 15.50 -7.24 -11.27
CA LEU A 391 14.40 -8.10 -11.70
C LEU A 391 13.57 -7.46 -12.82
N LYS A 392 13.34 -6.14 -12.74
CA LYS A 392 12.69 -5.38 -13.81
C LYS A 392 13.44 -5.47 -15.14
N ARG A 393 14.78 -5.49 -15.14
CA ARG A 393 15.60 -5.68 -16.37
C ARG A 393 15.40 -7.07 -16.97
N PHE A 394 15.17 -8.08 -16.13
CA PHE A 394 14.83 -9.45 -16.54
C PHE A 394 13.33 -9.65 -16.84
N ARG A 395 12.54 -8.58 -16.94
CA ARG A 395 11.08 -8.64 -17.17
C ARG A 395 10.31 -9.40 -16.07
N ILE A 396 10.86 -9.44 -14.86
CA ILE A 396 10.19 -9.92 -13.65
C ILE A 396 9.68 -8.69 -12.91
N GLN A 397 8.43 -8.34 -13.17
CA GLN A 397 7.75 -7.18 -12.61
C GLN A 397 6.27 -7.50 -12.43
N LEU A 398 5.79 -7.42 -11.19
CA LEU A 398 4.38 -7.59 -10.87
C LEU A 398 3.56 -6.43 -11.42
N LYS A 399 2.47 -6.75 -12.09
CA LYS A 399 1.53 -5.76 -12.62
C LYS A 399 0.11 -6.29 -12.48
N ILE A 400 -0.69 -5.55 -11.70
CA ILE A 400 -2.10 -5.81 -11.42
C ILE A 400 -2.97 -4.62 -11.82
#